data_AF-A0AAI8C7U5-F1
#
_entry.id   AF-A0AAI8C7U5-F1
#
_cell.length_a   1.000
_cell.length_b   1.000
_cell.length_c   1.000
_cell.angle_alpha   90.00
_cell.angle_beta   90.00
_cell.angle_gamma   90.00
#
_symmetry.space_group_name_H-M   'P 1'
#
loop_
_entity.id
_entity.type
_entity.pdbx_description
1 polymer ?
#
loop_
_entity_poly.entity_id
_entity_poly.type
_entity_poly.pdbx_seq_one_letter_code
_entity_poly.pdbx_strand_id
1 'polypeptide(L)'
;MEKELKEFDIHGTVFLVDVNKLELREKEDETNIIRFDEMEYLGNGYRFDYDVEKNRLSSGWGNHEVTVTIPEFSVLDPIGMGNKYKLSLDVIKKRNDYDIMVDPVAYDLRVNKGMLPTIDIEGHTFYVDIRMDKLRPKDDFLSNGIAFSHIEDYFNDSSGTYLIPYNPKTREMGEIDYENITEIPKNLVVIEFPNELKLDPIGWNRQHGFDLKDGLMEVGLQMSFTAKKGKWEDIYVPQKIKENLDKIKKENKNSNTPYNSERKKGRKM
;
A
#
# COMPACT_ATOMS: atom_id res chain seq x y z
N MET A 1 1.23 -32.03 8.39
CA MET A 1 -0.08 -32.27 9.01
C MET A 1 -0.96 -31.13 8.55
N GLU A 2 -1.93 -31.41 7.67
CA GLU A 2 -2.88 -30.37 7.23
C GLU A 2 -3.64 -29.88 8.46
N LYS A 3 -3.70 -28.56 8.65
CA LYS A 3 -4.33 -27.95 9.81
C LYS A 3 -5.84 -28.05 9.61
N GLU A 4 -6.53 -28.77 10.48
CA GLU A 4 -7.99 -28.81 10.51
C GLU A 4 -8.51 -27.42 10.91
N LEU A 5 -9.17 -26.73 9.97
CA LEU A 5 -9.81 -25.45 10.21
C LEU A 5 -11.07 -25.66 11.08
N LYS A 6 -11.39 -24.66 11.90
CA LYS A 6 -12.61 -24.71 12.73
C LYS A 6 -13.83 -24.42 11.88
N GLU A 7 -14.89 -25.18 12.11
CA GLU A 7 -16.17 -24.99 11.45
C GLU A 7 -17.06 -24.05 12.26
N PHE A 8 -17.78 -23.19 11.58
CA PHE A 8 -18.76 -22.28 12.15
C PHE A 8 -20.02 -22.26 11.26
N ASP A 9 -21.19 -22.42 11.87
CA ASP A 9 -22.46 -22.45 11.14
C ASP A 9 -23.06 -21.03 11.09
N ILE A 10 -23.44 -20.60 9.89
CA ILE A 10 -24.23 -19.41 9.66
C ILE A 10 -25.47 -19.83 8.90
N HIS A 11 -26.61 -19.84 9.58
CA HIS A 11 -27.92 -20.16 8.98
C HIS A 11 -27.96 -21.50 8.22
N GLY A 12 -27.23 -22.52 8.69
CA GLY A 12 -27.17 -23.84 8.06
C GLY A 12 -26.09 -23.98 6.98
N THR A 13 -25.36 -22.92 6.67
CA THR A 13 -24.16 -22.98 5.83
C THR A 13 -22.92 -23.04 6.71
N VAL A 14 -22.08 -24.06 6.46
CA VAL A 14 -20.87 -24.30 7.23
C VAL A 14 -19.69 -23.55 6.61
N PHE A 15 -19.06 -22.68 7.40
CA PHE A 15 -17.86 -21.96 7.05
C PHE A 15 -16.65 -22.49 7.81
N LEU A 16 -15.51 -22.55 7.14
CA LEU A 16 -14.19 -22.79 7.71
C LEU A 16 -13.58 -21.45 8.13
N VAL A 17 -13.14 -21.37 9.38
CA VAL A 17 -12.48 -20.19 9.95
C VAL A 17 -10.98 -20.24 9.59
N ASP A 18 -10.57 -19.42 8.63
CA ASP A 18 -9.16 -19.27 8.24
C ASP A 18 -8.55 -18.02 8.88
N VAL A 19 -7.98 -18.19 10.07
CA VAL A 19 -7.28 -17.12 10.79
C VAL A 19 -6.04 -16.59 10.06
N ASN A 20 -5.42 -17.37 9.17
CA ASN A 20 -4.21 -16.94 8.49
C ASN A 20 -4.56 -15.84 7.49
N LYS A 21 -5.65 -16.03 6.76
CA LYS A 21 -6.22 -15.05 5.82
C LYS A 21 -7.20 -14.07 6.46
N LEU A 22 -7.67 -14.33 7.68
CA LEU A 22 -8.73 -13.59 8.37
C LEU A 22 -10.01 -13.57 7.54
N GLU A 23 -10.53 -14.76 7.28
CA GLU A 23 -11.74 -14.94 6.49
C GLU A 23 -12.55 -16.14 6.98
N LEU A 24 -13.84 -16.12 6.67
CA LEU A 24 -14.71 -17.29 6.68
C LEU A 24 -14.83 -17.80 5.24
N ARG A 25 -14.55 -19.07 5.01
CA ARG A 25 -14.63 -19.70 3.70
C ARG A 25 -15.66 -20.81 3.73
N GLU A 26 -16.66 -20.76 2.86
CA GLU A 26 -17.68 -21.82 2.84
C GLU A 26 -17.01 -23.18 2.56
N LYS A 27 -17.43 -24.21 3.30
CA LYS A 27 -16.85 -25.55 3.22
C LYS A 27 -17.18 -26.25 1.90
N GLU A 28 -18.39 -26.05 1.38
CA GLU A 28 -18.87 -26.70 0.16
C GLU A 28 -18.62 -25.86 -1.11
N ASP A 29 -18.36 -24.56 -0.96
CA ASP A 29 -17.97 -23.64 -2.04
C ASP A 29 -16.83 -22.73 -1.59
N GLU A 30 -15.58 -23.14 -1.85
CA GLU A 30 -14.41 -22.37 -1.44
C GLU A 30 -14.30 -20.98 -2.10
N THR A 31 -15.10 -20.68 -3.12
CA THR A 31 -15.11 -19.35 -3.76
C THR A 31 -15.97 -18.35 -2.98
N ASN A 32 -16.89 -18.83 -2.14
CA ASN A 32 -17.66 -18.00 -1.23
C ASN A 32 -16.84 -17.68 0.02
N ILE A 33 -16.38 -16.44 0.11
CA ILE A 33 -15.48 -15.95 1.15
C ILE A 33 -16.11 -14.70 1.76
N ILE A 34 -16.11 -14.65 3.08
CA ILE A 34 -16.44 -13.45 3.85
C ILE A 34 -15.17 -13.00 4.55
N ARG A 35 -14.61 -11.88 4.12
CA ARG A 35 -13.35 -11.39 4.66
C ARG A 35 -13.57 -10.55 5.90
N PHE A 36 -12.59 -10.53 6.78
CA PHE A 36 -12.61 -9.72 8.00
C PHE A 36 -12.77 -8.22 7.74
N ASP A 37 -12.16 -7.69 6.67
CA ASP A 37 -12.25 -6.27 6.27
C ASP A 37 -13.64 -5.90 5.70
N GLU A 38 -14.51 -6.88 5.50
CA GLU A 38 -15.91 -6.70 5.14
C GLU A 38 -16.83 -6.78 6.37
N MET A 39 -16.27 -6.93 7.58
CA MET A 39 -17.02 -7.02 8.83
C MET A 39 -16.77 -5.82 9.74
N GLU A 40 -17.82 -5.37 10.43
CA GLU A 40 -17.72 -4.35 11.46
C GLU A 40 -17.27 -4.98 12.79
N TYR A 41 -16.18 -4.47 13.36
CA TYR A 41 -15.72 -4.90 14.68
C TYR A 41 -16.53 -4.26 15.81
N LEU A 42 -17.06 -5.09 16.70
CA LEU A 42 -17.89 -4.64 17.83
C LEU A 42 -17.14 -4.56 19.17
N GLY A 43 -15.85 -4.94 19.21
CA GLY A 43 -15.07 -5.05 20.45
C GLY A 43 -15.14 -6.40 21.16
N ASN A 44 -16.13 -7.24 20.80
CA ASN A 44 -16.32 -8.59 21.32
C ASN A 44 -16.74 -9.60 20.24
N GLY A 45 -16.53 -9.24 18.98
CA GLY A 45 -16.95 -10.01 17.82
C GLY A 45 -17.07 -9.13 16.59
N TYR A 46 -17.63 -9.70 15.53
CA TYR A 46 -17.80 -9.05 14.25
C TYR A 46 -19.25 -9.12 13.78
N ARG A 47 -19.66 -8.11 13.02
CA ARG A 47 -20.99 -8.00 12.45
C ARG A 47 -20.92 -7.73 10.96
N PHE A 48 -21.80 -8.38 10.20
CA PHE A 48 -21.96 -8.14 8.77
C PHE A 48 -23.38 -8.55 8.35
N ASP A 49 -23.83 -8.05 7.21
CA ASP A 49 -25.11 -8.42 6.64
C ASP A 49 -24.95 -9.63 5.71
N TYR A 50 -25.86 -10.59 5.79
CA TYR A 50 -25.78 -11.89 5.12
C TYR A 50 -27.08 -12.17 4.35
N ASP A 51 -26.96 -12.60 3.10
CA ASP A 51 -28.08 -13.03 2.26
C ASP A 51 -28.32 -14.53 2.46
N VAL A 52 -29.41 -14.89 3.15
CA VAL A 52 -29.73 -16.28 3.50
C VAL A 52 -30.23 -17.12 2.34
N GLU A 53 -30.64 -16.52 1.22
CA GLU A 53 -31.03 -17.28 0.02
C GLU A 53 -29.81 -17.64 -0.81
N LYS A 54 -28.84 -16.73 -0.88
CA LYS A 54 -27.61 -16.90 -1.65
C LYS A 54 -26.44 -17.45 -0.83
N ASN A 55 -26.65 -17.63 0.47
CA ASN A 55 -25.70 -18.09 1.48
C ASN A 55 -24.37 -17.31 1.50
N ARG A 56 -24.39 -16.00 1.29
CA ARG A 56 -23.17 -15.19 1.15
C ARG A 56 -23.29 -13.82 1.78
N LEU A 57 -22.17 -13.11 1.88
CA LEU A 57 -22.16 -11.70 2.27
C LEU A 57 -23.18 -10.90 1.44
N SER A 58 -23.99 -10.10 2.12
CA SER A 58 -25.02 -9.28 1.50
C SER A 58 -24.40 -8.16 0.65
N SER A 59 -25.08 -7.81 -0.45
CA SER A 59 -24.76 -6.61 -1.23
C SER A 59 -25.55 -5.36 -0.80
N GLY A 60 -26.46 -5.47 0.18
CA GLY A 60 -27.27 -4.35 0.69
C GLY A 60 -28.51 -4.02 -0.15
N TRP A 61 -29.01 -4.96 -0.94
CA TRP A 61 -30.15 -4.77 -1.85
C TRP A 61 -31.01 -6.05 -1.94
N GLY A 62 -31.70 -6.41 -0.87
CA GLY A 62 -32.49 -7.64 -0.81
C GLY A 62 -33.48 -7.70 0.35
N ASN A 63 -34.53 -8.53 0.18
CA ASN A 63 -35.52 -8.81 1.23
C ASN A 63 -35.14 -9.99 2.12
N HIS A 64 -33.99 -10.64 1.85
CA HIS A 64 -33.51 -11.86 2.52
C HIS A 64 -32.21 -11.61 3.28
N GLU A 65 -32.01 -10.37 3.71
CA GLU A 65 -30.82 -9.95 4.41
C GLU A 65 -31.03 -10.04 5.92
N VAL A 66 -30.09 -10.68 6.59
CA VAL A 66 -30.05 -10.78 8.05
C VAL A 66 -28.70 -10.29 8.53
N THR A 67 -28.68 -9.55 9.63
CA THR A 67 -27.45 -9.15 10.29
C THR A 67 -26.93 -10.31 11.13
N VAL A 68 -25.75 -10.82 10.78
CA VAL A 68 -25.06 -11.90 11.48
C VAL A 68 -24.03 -11.29 12.44
N THR A 69 -23.89 -11.90 13.61
CA THR A 69 -22.80 -11.59 14.54
C THR A 69 -22.01 -12.85 14.84
N ILE A 70 -20.70 -12.77 14.72
CA ILE A 70 -19.78 -13.87 15.05
C ILE A 70 -18.87 -13.47 16.20
N PRO A 71 -18.42 -14.43 17.03
CA PRO A 71 -17.37 -14.19 18.01
C PRO A 71 -16.05 -13.76 17.36
N GLU A 72 -15.13 -13.27 18.19
CA GLU A 72 -13.76 -12.96 17.79
C GLU A 72 -13.01 -14.18 17.23
N PHE A 73 -12.06 -13.98 16.33
CA PHE A 73 -11.21 -15.05 15.80
C PHE A 73 -10.38 -15.72 16.90
N SER A 74 -10.00 -14.97 17.95
CA SER A 74 -9.39 -15.52 19.16
C SER A 74 -10.29 -16.48 19.94
N VAL A 75 -11.61 -16.38 19.78
CA VAL A 75 -12.59 -17.32 20.34
C VAL A 75 -12.86 -18.48 19.39
N LEU A 76 -13.00 -18.20 18.08
CA LEU A 76 -13.31 -19.19 17.05
C LEU A 76 -12.16 -20.19 16.81
N ASP A 77 -10.93 -19.70 16.68
CA ASP A 77 -9.72 -20.53 16.52
C ASP A 77 -8.55 -19.96 17.35
N PRO A 78 -8.58 -20.14 18.69
CA PRO A 78 -7.53 -19.64 19.58
C PRO A 78 -6.14 -20.22 19.28
N ILE A 79 -6.08 -21.47 18.82
CA ILE A 79 -4.83 -22.14 18.46
C ILE A 79 -4.26 -21.50 17.19
N GLY A 80 -5.12 -21.26 16.20
CA GLY A 80 -4.74 -20.55 14.99
C GLY A 80 -4.22 -19.14 15.25
N MET A 81 -4.96 -18.35 16.04
CA MET A 81 -4.52 -17.00 16.42
C MET A 81 -3.19 -17.03 17.17
N GLY A 82 -3.02 -17.94 18.13
CA GLY A 82 -1.76 -18.13 18.85
C GLY A 82 -0.59 -18.44 17.92
N ASN A 83 -0.78 -19.31 16.92
CA ASN A 83 0.24 -19.64 15.94
C ASN A 83 0.57 -18.45 15.02
N LYS A 84 -0.43 -17.74 14.50
CA LYS A 84 -0.26 -16.61 13.60
C LYS A 84 0.52 -15.47 14.26
N TYR A 85 0.11 -15.08 15.47
CA TYR A 85 0.68 -13.95 16.20
C TYR A 85 1.83 -14.36 17.15
N LYS A 86 2.19 -15.66 17.19
CA LYS A 86 3.25 -16.23 18.05
C LYS A 86 3.01 -15.94 19.54
N LEU A 87 1.76 -16.07 19.98
CA LEU A 87 1.32 -15.86 21.37
C LEU A 87 0.85 -17.17 21.99
N SER A 88 0.96 -17.30 23.31
CA SER A 88 0.45 -18.47 24.02
C SER A 88 -1.07 -18.46 24.09
N LEU A 89 -1.68 -19.64 24.21
CA LEU A 89 -3.13 -19.79 24.35
C LEU A 89 -3.69 -19.02 25.56
N ASP A 90 -2.94 -18.94 26.66
CA ASP A 90 -3.35 -18.19 27.84
C ASP A 90 -3.42 -16.68 27.60
N VAL A 91 -2.58 -16.16 26.70
CA VAL A 91 -2.63 -14.75 26.28
C VAL A 91 -3.81 -14.53 25.34
N ILE A 92 -3.98 -15.40 24.34
CA ILE A 92 -5.09 -15.31 23.36
C ILE A 92 -6.45 -15.31 24.08
N LYS A 93 -6.65 -16.18 25.06
CA LYS A 93 -7.93 -16.27 25.80
C LYS A 93 -8.24 -15.09 26.72
N LYS A 94 -7.28 -14.19 26.96
CA LYS A 94 -7.43 -13.06 27.89
C LYS A 94 -7.47 -11.71 27.19
N ARG A 95 -7.33 -11.69 25.87
CA ARG A 95 -7.28 -10.49 25.05
C ARG A 95 -8.32 -10.57 23.96
N ASN A 96 -8.85 -9.42 23.58
CA ASN A 96 -9.70 -9.28 22.41
C ASN A 96 -8.82 -9.30 21.14
N ASP A 97 -9.44 -9.41 19.98
CA ASP A 97 -8.70 -9.46 18.71
C ASP A 97 -7.91 -8.18 18.47
N TYR A 98 -8.44 -7.01 18.83
CA TYR A 98 -7.73 -5.74 18.70
C TYR A 98 -6.39 -5.73 19.44
N ASP A 99 -6.37 -6.17 20.70
CA ASP A 99 -5.18 -6.23 21.56
C ASP A 99 -4.18 -7.31 21.11
N ILE A 100 -4.61 -8.24 20.26
CA ILE A 100 -3.77 -9.27 19.64
C ILE A 100 -3.19 -8.76 18.32
N MET A 101 -4.00 -8.08 17.51
CA MET A 101 -3.69 -7.70 16.13
C MET A 101 -2.96 -6.36 16.02
N VAL A 102 -3.20 -5.44 16.95
CA VAL A 102 -2.56 -4.11 16.98
C VAL A 102 -1.49 -4.09 18.06
N ASP A 103 -0.26 -3.67 17.70
CA ASP A 103 0.83 -3.54 18.66
C ASP A 103 0.55 -2.40 19.66
N PRO A 104 0.31 -2.72 20.95
CA PRO A 104 -0.03 -1.70 21.94
C PRO A 104 1.15 -0.78 22.26
N VAL A 105 2.40 -1.24 22.08
CA VAL A 105 3.59 -0.42 22.27
C VAL A 105 3.72 0.59 21.14
N ALA A 106 3.51 0.16 19.89
CA ALA A 106 3.49 1.07 18.75
C ALA A 106 2.37 2.12 18.89
N TYR A 107 1.19 1.70 19.33
CA TYR A 107 0.07 2.61 19.60
C TYR A 107 0.42 3.65 20.66
N ASP A 108 0.97 3.23 21.80
CA ASP A 108 1.39 4.14 22.87
C ASP A 108 2.46 5.15 22.40
N LEU A 109 3.48 4.68 21.67
CA LEU A 109 4.52 5.54 21.10
C LEU A 109 3.91 6.59 20.16
N ARG A 110 2.99 6.17 19.28
CA ARG A 110 2.40 7.06 18.28
C ARG A 110 1.36 8.02 18.82
N VAL A 111 0.47 7.54 19.68
CA VAL A 111 -0.73 8.26 20.15
C VAL A 111 -0.43 9.04 21.41
N ASN A 112 0.12 8.39 22.45
CA ASN A 112 0.30 8.99 23.78
C ASN A 112 1.62 9.76 23.90
N LYS A 113 2.70 9.24 23.29
CA LYS A 113 4.03 9.88 23.30
C LYS A 113 4.27 10.79 22.10
N GLY A 114 3.37 10.78 21.12
CA GLY A 114 3.43 11.65 19.94
C GLY A 114 4.62 11.38 19.01
N MET A 115 5.25 10.21 19.08
CA MET A 115 6.37 9.86 18.20
C MET A 115 5.86 9.60 16.78
N LEU A 116 6.48 10.20 15.77
CA LEU A 116 6.18 9.90 14.38
C LEU A 116 6.85 8.58 13.98
N PRO A 117 6.22 7.75 13.13
CA PRO A 117 6.88 6.63 12.50
C PRO A 117 8.08 7.11 11.67
N THR A 118 9.01 6.21 11.42
CA THR A 118 10.21 6.51 10.62
C THR A 118 10.37 5.53 9.47
N ILE A 119 10.98 6.00 8.39
CA ILE A 119 11.41 5.16 7.27
C ILE A 119 12.89 5.41 6.97
N ASP A 120 13.64 4.33 6.78
CA ASP A 120 15.01 4.40 6.27
C ASP A 120 15.02 4.30 4.73
N ILE A 121 15.72 5.23 4.08
CA ILE A 121 15.84 5.33 2.62
C ILE A 121 17.32 5.54 2.29
N GLU A 122 17.96 4.56 1.65
CA GLU A 122 19.40 4.57 1.35
C GLU A 122 20.28 4.94 2.57
N GLY A 123 19.92 4.49 3.79
CA GLY A 123 20.65 4.78 5.02
C GLY A 123 20.36 6.16 5.64
N HIS A 124 19.37 6.87 5.11
CA HIS A 124 18.88 8.13 5.68
C HIS A 124 17.53 7.90 6.34
N THR A 125 17.41 8.32 7.61
CA THR A 125 16.15 8.20 8.35
C THR A 125 15.27 9.43 8.12
N PHE A 126 14.01 9.19 7.79
CA PHE A 126 12.97 10.19 7.66
C PHE A 126 11.88 9.96 8.71
N TYR A 127 11.28 11.03 9.21
CA TYR A 127 10.00 10.99 9.89
C TYR A 127 8.88 10.95 8.85
N VAL A 128 7.91 10.08 9.06
CA VAL A 128 6.63 10.10 8.34
C VAL A 128 5.78 11.20 8.98
N ASP A 129 5.73 12.36 8.33
CA ASP A 129 5.07 13.56 8.86
C ASP A 129 3.85 13.91 7.99
N ILE A 130 2.80 13.12 8.15
CA ILE A 130 1.54 13.23 7.40
C ILE A 130 0.94 14.64 7.51
N ARG A 131 1.01 15.26 8.70
CA ARG A 131 0.52 16.63 8.92
C ARG A 131 1.28 17.67 8.11
N MET A 132 2.57 17.44 7.86
CA MET A 132 3.42 18.30 7.04
C MET A 132 3.48 17.85 5.57
N ASP A 133 2.67 16.88 5.17
CA ASP A 133 2.62 16.33 3.82
C ASP A 133 3.99 15.83 3.33
N LYS A 134 4.81 15.22 4.20
CA LYS A 134 6.14 14.75 3.76
C LYS A 134 6.81 13.67 4.59
N LEU A 135 7.74 12.98 3.94
CA LEU A 135 8.87 12.34 4.58
C LEU A 135 9.91 13.41 4.92
N ARG A 136 10.01 13.78 6.20
CA ARG A 136 10.91 14.83 6.68
C ARG A 136 12.24 14.21 7.16
N PRO A 137 13.39 14.57 6.58
CA PRO A 137 14.69 14.07 7.04
C PRO A 137 14.89 14.32 8.53
N LYS A 138 15.46 13.34 9.24
CA LYS A 138 15.66 13.42 10.68
C LYS A 138 16.82 14.34 11.07
N ASP A 139 17.89 14.34 10.27
CA ASP A 139 19.19 14.94 10.55
C ASP A 139 19.64 15.96 9.49
N ASP A 140 18.82 16.25 8.48
CA ASP A 140 19.08 17.26 7.44
C ASP A 140 17.92 18.25 7.35
N PHE A 141 18.05 19.36 8.08
CA PHE A 141 17.03 20.41 8.13
C PHE A 141 17.03 21.35 6.92
N LEU A 142 18.03 21.25 6.03
CA LEU A 142 18.12 22.05 4.81
C LEU A 142 17.43 21.36 3.63
N SER A 143 17.37 20.03 3.66
CA SER A 143 16.59 19.26 2.69
C SER A 143 15.09 19.51 2.87
N ASN A 144 14.37 19.63 1.74
CA ASN A 144 12.92 19.77 1.76
C ASN A 144 12.23 18.45 2.14
N GLY A 145 12.94 17.33 1.99
CA GLY A 145 12.41 15.97 2.13
C GLY A 145 11.69 15.51 0.88
N ILE A 146 10.73 14.60 1.06
CA ILE A 146 9.90 14.08 -0.03
C ILE A 146 8.46 14.41 0.33
N ALA A 147 7.84 15.36 -0.38
CA ALA A 147 6.44 15.71 -0.18
C ALA A 147 5.53 14.65 -0.81
N PHE A 148 4.47 14.22 -0.11
CA PHE A 148 3.57 13.17 -0.61
C PHE A 148 2.77 13.68 -1.82
N SER A 149 2.26 14.91 -1.75
CA SER A 149 1.60 15.58 -2.88
C SER A 149 2.46 15.67 -4.16
N HIS A 150 3.78 15.67 -4.04
CA HIS A 150 4.68 15.73 -5.20
C HIS A 150 4.97 14.36 -5.82
N ILE A 151 4.61 13.27 -5.15
CA ILE A 151 4.87 11.90 -5.60
C ILE A 151 3.59 11.12 -5.89
N GLU A 152 2.43 11.78 -5.87
CA GLU A 152 1.12 11.17 -6.20
C GLU A 152 1.14 10.44 -7.55
N ASP A 153 1.75 11.05 -8.57
CA ASP A 153 1.87 10.48 -9.93
C ASP A 153 2.75 9.21 -9.98
N TYR A 154 3.48 8.91 -8.90
CA TYR A 154 4.33 7.72 -8.77
C TYR A 154 3.70 6.64 -7.90
N PHE A 155 2.43 6.81 -7.52
CA PHE A 155 1.68 5.80 -6.78
C PHE A 155 1.26 4.65 -7.69
N ASN A 156 1.45 3.43 -7.22
CA ASN A 156 0.97 2.22 -7.88
C ASN A 156 -0.21 1.64 -7.10
N ASP A 157 -1.41 1.83 -7.64
CA ASP A 157 -2.67 1.33 -7.06
C ASP A 157 -2.66 -0.18 -6.79
N SER A 158 -1.96 -0.96 -7.63
CA SER A 158 -1.94 -2.43 -7.50
C SER A 158 -1.07 -2.90 -6.33
N SER A 159 0.03 -2.19 -6.04
CA SER A 159 0.91 -2.54 -4.92
C SER A 159 0.66 -1.73 -3.65
N GLY A 160 -0.05 -0.59 -3.74
CA GLY A 160 -0.22 0.33 -2.64
C GLY A 160 1.09 1.01 -2.22
N THR A 161 2.04 1.15 -3.16
CA THR A 161 3.38 1.71 -2.91
C THR A 161 3.68 2.87 -3.84
N TYR A 162 4.49 3.80 -3.35
CA TYR A 162 5.18 4.78 -4.18
C TYR A 162 6.44 4.18 -4.76
N LEU A 163 6.71 4.50 -6.02
CA LEU A 163 7.94 4.10 -6.69
C LEU A 163 8.59 5.33 -7.34
N ILE A 164 9.54 5.95 -6.64
CA ILE A 164 10.05 7.26 -7.04
C ILE A 164 11.54 7.23 -7.40
N PRO A 165 11.99 8.10 -8.32
CA PRO A 165 13.38 8.52 -8.36
C PRO A 165 13.74 9.32 -7.11
N TYR A 166 14.87 8.96 -6.50
CA TYR A 166 15.38 9.57 -5.27
C TYR A 166 16.84 9.96 -5.45
N ASN A 167 17.23 11.10 -4.89
CA ASN A 167 18.59 11.59 -4.87
C ASN A 167 19.18 11.40 -3.46
N PRO A 168 20.08 10.41 -3.23
CA PRO A 168 20.66 10.16 -1.91
C PRO A 168 21.49 11.33 -1.38
N LYS A 169 22.01 12.20 -2.25
CA LYS A 169 22.84 13.34 -1.84
C LYS A 169 22.01 14.48 -1.28
N THR A 170 20.86 14.79 -1.89
CA THR A 170 19.97 15.88 -1.45
C THR A 170 18.85 15.40 -0.53
N ARG A 171 18.61 14.08 -0.48
CA ARG A 171 17.56 13.42 0.31
C ARG A 171 16.16 13.83 -0.10
N GLU A 172 16.00 14.10 -1.39
CA GLU A 172 14.77 14.58 -2.03
C GLU A 172 14.42 13.66 -3.20
N MET A 173 13.20 13.80 -3.70
CA MET A 173 12.80 13.23 -4.97
C MET A 173 13.72 13.74 -6.09
N GLY A 174 14.15 12.86 -6.99
CA GLY A 174 14.90 13.23 -8.18
C GLY A 174 13.97 13.57 -9.34
N GLU A 175 14.20 14.67 -10.03
CA GLU A 175 13.46 14.98 -11.26
C GLU A 175 14.04 14.24 -12.47
N ILE A 176 13.16 13.73 -13.34
CA ILE A 176 13.52 13.07 -14.60
C ILE A 176 12.87 13.84 -15.75
N ASP A 177 13.69 14.34 -16.68
CA ASP A 177 13.22 14.88 -17.95
C ASP A 177 12.93 13.73 -18.94
N TYR A 178 11.74 13.16 -18.85
CA TYR A 178 11.33 12.04 -19.70
C TYR A 178 11.31 12.38 -21.20
N GLU A 179 11.20 13.66 -21.58
CA GLU A 179 11.15 14.09 -22.98
C GLU A 179 12.52 14.06 -23.65
N ASN A 180 13.59 14.28 -22.89
CA ASN A 180 14.95 14.40 -23.44
C ASN A 180 15.97 13.42 -22.84
N ILE A 181 15.60 12.59 -21.88
CA ILE A 181 16.51 11.62 -21.27
C ILE A 181 17.11 10.66 -22.32
N THR A 182 18.43 10.49 -22.28
CA THR A 182 19.18 9.62 -23.20
C THR A 182 20.10 8.62 -22.49
N GLU A 183 20.26 8.74 -21.17
CA GLU A 183 20.97 7.78 -20.33
C GLU A 183 20.33 7.72 -18.93
N ILE A 184 20.59 6.65 -18.19
CA ILE A 184 20.11 6.50 -16.82
C ILE A 184 20.87 7.51 -15.92
N PRO A 185 20.17 8.32 -15.11
CA PRO A 185 20.82 9.27 -14.21
C PRO A 185 21.69 8.57 -13.17
N LYS A 186 22.96 8.94 -13.08
CA LYS A 186 23.95 8.28 -12.20
C LYS A 186 23.87 8.72 -10.74
N ASN A 187 23.24 9.87 -10.49
CA ASN A 187 23.08 10.46 -9.16
C ASN A 187 21.74 10.09 -8.49
N LEU A 188 20.88 9.36 -9.19
CA LEU A 188 19.57 8.98 -8.72
C LEU A 188 19.50 7.45 -8.55
N VAL A 189 18.59 7.02 -7.69
CA VAL A 189 18.19 5.62 -7.52
C VAL A 189 16.67 5.55 -7.52
N VAL A 190 16.10 4.39 -7.83
CA VAL A 190 14.65 4.17 -7.68
C VAL A 190 14.41 3.51 -6.32
N ILE A 191 13.49 4.06 -5.55
CA ILE A 191 13.09 3.53 -4.24
C ILE A 191 11.59 3.24 -4.23
N GLU A 192 11.21 2.24 -3.45
CA GLU A 192 9.84 1.82 -3.25
C GLU A 192 9.48 1.85 -1.76
N PHE A 193 8.36 2.45 -1.41
CA PHE A 193 7.84 2.45 -0.05
C PHE A 193 6.31 2.53 0.01
N PRO A 194 5.66 2.09 1.11
CA PRO A 194 4.21 2.11 1.24
C PRO A 194 3.61 3.52 1.21
N ASN A 195 2.31 3.61 0.95
CA ASN A 195 1.57 4.87 1.06
C ASN A 195 1.42 5.36 2.51
N GLU A 196 0.90 6.57 2.66
CA GLU A 196 0.70 7.30 3.91
C GLU A 196 -0.18 6.54 4.89
N LEU A 197 -1.27 5.94 4.41
CA LEU A 197 -2.16 5.12 5.23
C LEU A 197 -1.38 3.96 5.87
N LYS A 198 -0.51 3.29 5.12
CA LYS A 198 0.32 2.21 5.66
C LYS A 198 1.47 2.71 6.53
N LEU A 199 2.07 3.84 6.20
CA LEU A 199 3.22 4.40 6.92
C LEU A 199 2.84 5.01 8.28
N ASP A 200 1.69 5.67 8.38
CA ASP A 200 1.17 6.24 9.62
C ASP A 200 -0.38 6.26 9.60
N PRO A 201 -1.04 5.11 9.85
CA PRO A 201 -2.51 5.06 9.82
C PRO A 201 -3.15 5.97 10.89
N ILE A 202 -2.47 6.18 12.02
CA ILE A 202 -2.92 7.15 13.04
C ILE A 202 -2.87 8.59 12.49
N GLY A 203 -1.77 8.95 11.81
CA GLY A 203 -1.61 10.25 11.17
C GLY A 203 -2.65 10.47 10.09
N TRP A 204 -2.88 9.46 9.25
CA TRP A 204 -3.91 9.44 8.22
C TRP A 204 -5.31 9.68 8.80
N ASN A 205 -5.70 8.90 9.82
CA ASN A 205 -7.02 9.02 10.45
C ASN A 205 -7.22 10.41 11.06
N ARG A 206 -6.18 10.97 11.70
CA ARG A 206 -6.23 12.34 12.24
C ARG A 206 -6.45 13.39 11.15
N GLN A 207 -5.75 13.27 10.02
CA GLN A 207 -5.88 14.24 8.93
C GLN A 207 -7.27 14.21 8.30
N HIS A 208 -7.88 13.03 8.19
CA HIS A 208 -9.16 12.83 7.53
C HIS A 208 -10.37 12.85 8.48
N GLY A 209 -10.14 12.96 9.79
CA GLY A 209 -11.21 13.05 10.80
C GLY A 209 -11.83 11.71 11.19
N PHE A 210 -11.15 10.60 10.94
CA PHE A 210 -11.56 9.26 11.36
C PHE A 210 -11.18 8.98 12.82
N ASP A 211 -11.79 7.95 13.41
CA ASP A 211 -11.35 7.45 14.71
C ASP A 211 -9.89 6.96 14.63
N LEU A 212 -9.11 7.17 15.68
CA LEU A 212 -7.69 6.78 15.68
C LEU A 212 -7.49 5.28 15.52
N LYS A 213 -8.46 4.46 15.92
CA LYS A 213 -8.37 3.00 15.84
C LYS A 213 -8.89 2.42 14.54
N ASP A 214 -9.50 3.26 13.71
CA ASP A 214 -10.12 2.85 12.45
C ASP A 214 -9.09 2.21 11.51
N GLY A 215 -9.45 1.06 10.92
CA GLY A 215 -8.60 0.28 10.02
C GLY A 215 -7.30 -0.30 10.61
N LEU A 216 -6.99 -0.11 11.90
CA LEU A 216 -5.69 -0.52 12.45
C LEU A 216 -5.45 -2.04 12.47
N MET A 217 -6.51 -2.84 12.59
CA MET A 217 -6.39 -4.30 12.55
C MET A 217 -6.11 -4.83 11.13
N GLU A 218 -6.55 -4.10 10.11
CA GLU A 218 -6.38 -4.45 8.69
C GLU A 218 -5.00 -3.98 8.20
N VAL A 219 -4.70 -2.70 8.43
CA VAL A 219 -3.47 -2.07 7.97
C VAL A 219 -2.30 -2.47 8.87
N GLY A 220 -2.53 -2.67 10.17
CA GLY A 220 -1.47 -2.85 11.15
C GLY A 220 -0.77 -1.52 11.49
N LEU A 221 -0.17 -1.46 12.69
CA LEU A 221 0.57 -0.29 13.16
C LEU A 221 2.04 -0.62 13.36
N GLN A 222 2.92 0.13 12.70
CA GLN A 222 4.38 -0.03 12.79
C GLN A 222 5.05 1.33 12.96
N MET A 223 6.14 1.38 13.72
CA MET A 223 6.89 2.61 13.99
C MET A 223 8.13 2.79 13.10
N SER A 224 8.53 1.76 12.36
CA SER A 224 9.77 1.75 11.59
C SER A 224 9.62 0.96 10.29
N PHE A 225 10.04 1.57 9.20
CA PHE A 225 10.02 1.01 7.86
C PHE A 225 11.41 1.11 7.22
N THR A 226 11.61 0.35 6.15
CA THR A 226 12.79 0.44 5.29
C THR A 226 12.31 0.41 3.85
N ALA A 227 12.68 1.43 3.07
CA ALA A 227 12.39 1.46 1.65
C ALA A 227 13.17 0.37 0.91
N LYS A 228 12.56 -0.18 -0.13
CA LYS A 228 13.20 -1.14 -1.01
C LYS A 228 13.81 -0.42 -2.21
N LYS A 229 14.83 -1.04 -2.81
CA LYS A 229 15.32 -0.59 -4.13
C LYS A 229 14.35 -1.04 -5.20
N GLY A 230 13.84 -0.08 -5.96
CA GLY A 230 13.07 -0.31 -7.17
C GLY A 230 13.95 -0.50 -8.39
N LYS A 231 13.34 -0.62 -9.56
CA LYS A 231 14.05 -0.70 -10.85
C LYS A 231 13.66 0.44 -11.77
N TRP A 232 14.56 0.78 -12.70
CA TRP A 232 14.34 1.85 -13.67
C TRP A 232 13.25 1.51 -14.68
N GLU A 233 13.09 0.22 -14.99
CA GLU A 233 12.05 -0.31 -15.87
C GLU A 233 10.64 -0.01 -15.34
N ASP A 234 10.48 -0.08 -14.02
CA ASP A 234 9.19 0.09 -13.34
C ASP A 234 8.71 1.56 -13.37
N ILE A 235 9.61 2.51 -13.67
CA ILE A 235 9.29 3.93 -13.93
C ILE A 235 9.57 4.35 -15.38
N TYR A 236 9.61 3.38 -16.30
CA TYR A 236 9.68 3.54 -17.76
C TYR A 236 10.90 4.30 -18.32
N VAL A 237 11.94 4.53 -17.52
CA VAL A 237 13.13 5.30 -17.94
C VAL A 237 13.88 4.64 -19.12
N PRO A 238 14.17 3.32 -19.11
CA PRO A 238 14.85 2.67 -20.23
C PRO A 238 14.07 2.75 -21.55
N GLN A 239 12.74 2.67 -21.47
CA GLN A 239 11.87 2.81 -22.64
C GLN A 239 11.98 4.23 -23.22
N LYS A 240 11.90 5.25 -22.37
CA LYS A 240 11.98 6.66 -22.78
C LYS A 240 13.34 7.01 -23.39
N ILE A 241 14.43 6.49 -22.82
CA ILE A 241 15.78 6.59 -23.42
C ILE A 241 15.79 6.05 -24.86
N LYS A 242 15.21 4.87 -25.08
CA LYS A 242 15.15 4.25 -26.42
C LYS A 242 14.35 5.11 -27.40
N GLU A 243 13.17 5.58 -26.99
CA GLU A 243 12.29 6.45 -27.79
C GLU A 243 13.03 7.75 -28.19
N ASN A 244 13.70 8.40 -27.24
CA ASN A 244 14.39 9.67 -27.45
C ASN A 244 15.61 9.51 -28.38
N LEU A 245 16.41 8.46 -28.18
CA LEU A 245 17.55 8.16 -29.08
C LEU A 245 17.11 7.88 -30.51
N ASP A 246 15.97 7.20 -30.70
CA ASP A 246 15.43 6.92 -32.03
C ASP A 246 14.84 8.18 -32.69
N LYS A 247 14.22 9.08 -31.91
CA LYS A 247 13.78 10.40 -32.38
C LYS A 247 14.97 11.24 -32.88
N ILE A 248 16.04 11.33 -32.09
CA ILE A 248 17.28 12.04 -32.45
C ILE A 248 17.89 11.46 -33.74
N LYS A 249 17.91 10.13 -33.91
CA LYS A 249 18.40 9.49 -35.15
C LYS A 249 17.56 9.83 -36.38
N LYS A 250 16.24 9.94 -36.24
CA LYS A 250 15.33 10.29 -37.35
C LYS A 250 15.48 11.76 -37.75
N GLU A 251 15.58 12.66 -36.78
CA GLU A 251 15.78 14.09 -37.02
C GLU A 251 17.10 14.35 -37.76
N ASN A 252 18.19 13.70 -37.32
CA ASN A 252 19.51 13.79 -37.96
C ASN A 252 19.55 13.20 -39.39
N LYS A 253 18.65 12.26 -39.73
CA LYS A 253 18.53 11.72 -41.09
C LYS A 253 17.79 12.70 -42.02
N ASN A 254 16.75 13.38 -41.53
CA ASN A 254 15.97 14.33 -42.32
C ASN A 254 16.72 15.65 -42.57
N SER A 255 17.59 16.08 -41.65
CA SER A 255 18.43 17.28 -41.80
C SER A 255 19.58 17.11 -42.81
N ASN A 256 19.96 15.87 -43.15
CA ASN A 256 21.03 15.56 -44.11
C ASN A 256 20.53 15.36 -45.57
N THR A 257 19.28 15.72 -45.87
CA THR A 257 18.78 15.74 -47.25
C THR A 257 19.30 17.02 -47.95
N PRO A 258 20.15 16.95 -49.00
CA PRO A 258 20.65 18.15 -49.65
C PRO A 258 19.50 18.87 -50.35
N TYR A 259 19.30 20.15 -49.98
CA TYR A 259 18.38 21.06 -50.66
C TYR A 259 18.87 21.27 -52.10
N ASN A 260 18.34 20.50 -53.05
CA ASN A 260 18.70 20.62 -54.45
C ASN A 260 18.02 21.88 -55.02
N SER A 261 18.66 23.04 -54.87
CA SER A 261 18.18 24.28 -55.46
C SER A 261 18.43 24.25 -56.98
N GLU A 262 17.47 23.75 -57.75
CA GLU A 262 17.46 23.91 -59.19
C GLU A 262 17.39 25.41 -59.55
N ARG A 263 18.51 25.95 -60.00
CA ARG A 263 18.62 27.28 -60.61
C ARG A 263 17.72 27.34 -61.84
N LYS A 264 16.56 28.02 -61.74
CA LYS A 264 15.78 28.47 -62.90
C LYS A 264 16.64 29.40 -63.77
N LYS A 265 17.18 28.88 -64.88
CA LYS A 265 17.77 29.71 -65.94
C LYS A 265 16.67 30.54 -66.59
N GLY A 266 16.91 31.85 -66.65
CA GLY A 266 15.98 32.84 -67.18
C GLY A 266 15.66 32.65 -68.66
N ARG A 267 14.41 33.01 -69.01
CA ARG A 267 13.96 33.33 -70.37
C ARG A 267 14.72 34.57 -70.86
N LYS A 268 15.37 34.48 -72.02
CA LYS A 268 15.63 35.65 -72.87
C LYS A 268 14.82 35.50 -74.15
N MET A 269 14.33 36.66 -74.59
CA MET A 269 13.51 36.93 -75.78
C MET A 269 14.04 36.30 -77.05
#